data_AF-A0A972QJW1-F1
#
_entry.id   AF-A0A972QJW1-F1
#
_cell.length_a   1.000
_cell.length_b   1.000
_cell.length_c   1.000
_cell.angle_alpha   90.00
_cell.angle_beta   90.00
_cell.angle_gamma   90.00
#
_symmetry.space_group_name_H-M   'P 1'
#
loop_
_entity.id
_entity.type
_entity.pdbx_description
1 polymer ?
#
loop_
_entity_poly.entity_id
_entity_poly.type
_entity_poly.pdbx_seq_one_letter_code
_entity_poly.pdbx_strand_id
1 'polypeptide(L)'
;VVGGSGITLGLMLALGLGALFGFNSIFWQFHVISFTSNDFWLLDPTRDYLKMLFADGYFYDVVLFCVLGVAGAAVILGGASGVWLWFSKRGKALS
;
A
#
# COMPACT_ATOMS: atom_id res chain seq x y z
N VAL A 1 -5.13 4.60 -20.62
CA VAL A 1 -5.43 3.78 -19.41
C VAL A 1 -4.26 2.91 -18.94
N VAL A 2 -3.51 2.26 -19.84
CA VAL A 2 -2.36 1.38 -19.48
C VAL A 2 -1.24 2.10 -18.70
N GLY A 3 -0.92 3.35 -19.06
CA GLY A 3 0.13 4.11 -18.37
C GLY A 3 -0.18 4.41 -16.90
N GLY A 4 -1.42 4.81 -16.59
CA GLY A 4 -1.84 5.07 -15.21
C GLY A 4 -1.81 3.81 -14.35
N SER A 5 -2.32 2.69 -14.86
CA SER A 5 -2.28 1.40 -14.14
C SER A 5 -0.86 0.92 -13.86
N GLY A 6 0.06 1.06 -14.83
CA GLY A 6 1.47 0.71 -14.62
C GLY A 6 2.15 1.56 -13.55
N ILE A 7 1.89 2.87 -13.54
CA ILE A 7 2.42 3.80 -12.53
C ILE A 7 1.88 3.43 -11.14
N THR A 8 0.58 3.18 -11.00
CA THR A 8 -0.01 2.80 -9.72
C THR A 8 0.58 1.49 -9.19
N LEU A 9 0.72 0.47 -10.04
CA LEU A 9 1.33 -0.81 -9.64
C LEU A 9 2.80 -0.64 -9.24
N GLY A 10 3.56 0.17 -9.98
CA GLY A 10 4.96 0.47 -9.65
C GLY A 10 5.08 1.20 -8.31
N LEU A 11 4.23 2.21 -8.06
CA LEU A 11 4.23 2.96 -6.81
C LEU A 11 3.83 2.07 -5.62
N MET A 12 2.84 1.20 -5.81
CA MET A 12 2.44 0.21 -4.81
C MET A 12 3.56 -0.77 -4.46
N LEU A 13 4.29 -1.27 -5.46
CA LEU A 13 5.45 -2.13 -5.24
C LEU A 13 6.57 -1.40 -4.49
N ALA A 14 6.87 -0.16 -4.88
CA ALA A 14 7.89 0.65 -4.21
C ALA A 14 7.52 0.92 -2.75
N LEU A 15 6.26 1.28 -2.46
CA LEU A 15 5.78 1.50 -1.10
C LEU A 15 5.75 0.21 -0.27
N GLY A 16 5.33 -0.91 -0.86
CA GLY A 16 5.32 -2.21 -0.19
C GLY A 16 6.73 -2.70 0.17
N LEU A 17 7.68 -2.61 -0.77
CA LEU A 17 9.08 -2.94 -0.52
C LEU A 17 9.71 -1.96 0.49
N GLY A 18 9.40 -0.67 0.37
CA GLY A 18 9.81 0.34 1.33
C GLY A 18 9.32 0.04 2.74
N ALA A 19 8.07 -0.40 2.89
CA ALA A 19 7.53 -0.84 4.17
C ALA A 19 8.23 -2.10 4.71
N LEU A 20 8.68 -3.03 3.86
CA LEU A 20 9.38 -4.23 4.32
C LEU A 20 10.81 -3.94 4.81
N PHE A 21 11.55 -3.09 4.09
CA PHE A 21 12.99 -2.88 4.34
C PHE A 21 13.30 -1.62 5.16
N GLY A 22 12.38 -0.66 5.21
CA GLY A 22 12.65 0.67 5.75
C GLY A 22 11.42 1.34 6.36
N PHE A 23 10.48 0.57 6.90
CA PHE A 23 9.23 1.08 7.48
C PHE A 23 9.45 2.29 8.37
N ASN A 24 10.38 2.20 9.31
CA ASN A 24 10.62 3.25 10.29
C ASN A 24 11.04 4.59 9.64
N SER A 25 11.84 4.53 8.57
CA SER A 25 12.29 5.74 7.86
C SER A 25 11.15 6.38 7.06
N ILE A 26 10.37 5.56 6.34
CA ILE A 26 9.21 6.04 5.58
C ILE A 26 8.13 6.57 6.51
N PHE A 27 7.89 5.87 7.63
CA PHE A 27 6.94 6.26 8.66
C PHE A 27 7.35 7.59 9.31
N TRP A 28 8.65 7.77 9.61
CA TRP A 28 9.16 9.05 10.09
C TRP A 28 8.95 10.18 9.09
N GLN A 29 9.32 9.97 7.82
CA GLN A 29 9.11 10.97 6.76
C GLN A 29 7.64 11.32 6.57
N PHE A 30 6.74 10.32 6.64
CA PHE A 30 5.30 10.54 6.61
C PHE A 30 4.85 11.48 7.71
N HIS A 31 5.36 11.33 8.94
CA HIS A 31 5.02 12.22 10.05
C HIS A 31 5.54 13.63 9.81
N VAL A 32 6.81 13.78 9.42
CA VAL A 32 7.40 15.10 9.14
C VAL A 32 6.62 15.84 8.05
N ILE A 33 6.25 15.14 6.97
CA ILE A 33 5.50 15.76 5.86
C ILE A 33 4.06 16.08 6.29
N SER A 34 3.35 15.13 6.89
CA SER A 34 1.94 15.29 7.26
C SER A 34 1.73 16.31 8.37
N PHE A 35 2.71 16.43 9.26
CA PHE A 35 2.68 17.28 10.44
C PHE A 35 3.74 18.38 10.37
N THR A 36 4.00 18.92 9.17
CA THR A 36 5.00 19.98 8.95
C THR A 36 4.77 21.22 9.83
N SER A 37 3.51 21.51 10.22
CA SER A 37 3.16 22.70 10.99
C SER A 37 3.01 22.49 12.50
N ASN A 38 3.00 21.24 13.00
CA ASN A 38 2.78 20.95 14.43
C ASN A 38 3.35 19.59 14.84
N ASP A 39 3.88 19.44 16.05
CA ASP A 39 4.45 18.16 16.54
C ASP A 39 3.43 17.25 17.25
N PHE A 40 2.15 17.29 16.86
CA PHE A 40 1.06 16.53 17.51
C PHE A 40 1.19 15.00 17.45
N TRP A 41 2.19 14.50 16.73
CA TRP A 41 2.51 13.08 16.62
C TRP A 41 3.53 12.61 17.68
N LEU A 42 4.20 13.54 18.37
CA LEU A 42 5.11 13.23 19.47
C LEU A 42 4.34 13.21 20.80
N LEU A 43 3.42 12.25 20.94
CA LEU A 43 2.53 12.16 22.09
C LEU A 43 3.27 11.71 23.36
N ASP A 44 2.86 12.17 24.54
CA ASP A 44 3.36 11.69 25.82
C ASP A 44 2.54 10.46 26.27
N PRO A 45 3.13 9.26 26.40
CA PRO A 45 2.40 8.05 26.79
C PRO A 45 1.72 8.15 28.17
N THR A 46 2.06 9.14 29.00
CA THR A 46 1.42 9.38 30.31
C THR A 46 0.17 10.25 30.26
N ARG A 47 -0.06 10.96 29.15
CA ARG A 47 -1.18 11.90 28.98
C ARG A 47 -2.04 11.61 27.77
N ASP A 48 -1.46 10.98 26.76
CA ASP A 48 -2.05 10.89 25.44
C ASP A 48 -2.49 9.47 25.09
N TYR A 49 -3.81 9.29 25.08
CA TYR A 49 -4.47 8.00 24.83
C TYR A 49 -4.16 7.39 23.45
N LEU A 50 -3.74 8.18 22.46
CA LEU A 50 -3.50 7.69 21.10
C LEU A 50 -2.34 6.68 21.05
N LYS A 51 -1.27 6.90 21.84
CA LYS A 51 -0.14 5.95 21.93
C LYS A 51 -0.52 4.65 22.62
N MET A 52 -1.49 4.68 23.52
CA MET A 52 -1.98 3.49 24.20
C MET A 52 -2.93 2.66 23.33
N LEU A 53 -3.67 3.32 22.41
CA LEU A 53 -4.57 2.67 21.47
C LEU A 53 -3.84 2.10 20.24
N PHE A 54 -2.79 2.78 19.78
CA PHE A 54 -1.95 2.36 18.65
C PHE A 54 -0.50 2.20 19.10
N ALA A 55 -0.27 1.13 19.86
CA ALA A 55 1.04 0.78 20.38
C ALA A 55 2.09 0.55 19.28
N ASP A 56 3.37 0.53 19.68
CA ASP A 56 4.50 0.29 18.77
C ASP A 56 4.28 -0.97 17.92
N GLY A 57 4.45 -0.83 16.60
CA GLY A 57 4.24 -1.91 15.62
C GLY A 57 2.85 -1.99 15.00
N TYR A 58 1.81 -1.39 15.60
CA TYR A 58 0.44 -1.42 15.03
C TYR A 58 0.40 -0.92 13.57
N PHE A 59 1.06 0.20 13.30
CA PHE A 59 1.06 0.79 11.97
C PHE A 59 1.82 -0.05 10.95
N TYR A 60 2.85 -0.79 11.37
CA TYR A 60 3.54 -1.73 10.49
C TYR A 60 2.60 -2.85 10.05
N ASP A 61 1.88 -3.45 11.01
CA ASP A 61 0.93 -4.52 10.74
C ASP A 61 -0.22 -4.05 9.85
N VAL A 62 -0.74 -2.83 10.07
CA VAL A 62 -1.78 -2.22 9.22
C VAL A 62 -1.27 -1.99 7.80
N VAL A 63 -0.06 -1.44 7.64
CA VAL A 63 0.52 -1.21 6.31
C VAL A 63 0.75 -2.53 5.60
N LEU A 64 1.27 -3.55 6.30
CA LEU A 64 1.47 -4.88 5.74
C LEU A 64 0.14 -5.50 5.29
N PHE A 65 -0.89 -5.43 6.12
CA PHE A 65 -2.23 -5.91 5.79
C PHE A 65 -2.81 -5.22 4.55
N CYS A 66 -2.72 -3.88 4.49
CA CYS A 66 -3.19 -3.10 3.35
C CYS A 66 -2.41 -3.43 2.06
N VAL A 67 -1.08 -3.49 2.12
CA VAL A 67 -0.24 -3.81 0.96
C VAL A 67 -0.58 -5.20 0.43
N LEU A 68 -0.69 -6.20 1.30
CA LEU A 68 -1.06 -7.57 0.91
C LEU A 68 -2.48 -7.64 0.35
N GLY A 69 -3.44 -6.97 1.00
CA GLY A 69 -4.83 -6.94 0.56
C GLY A 69 -5.01 -6.32 -0.82
N VAL A 70 -4.40 -5.17 -1.06
CA VAL A 70 -4.50 -4.51 -2.37
C VAL A 70 -3.69 -5.24 -3.43
N ALA A 71 -2.51 -5.79 -3.10
CA ALA A 71 -1.76 -6.63 -4.03
C ALA A 71 -2.56 -7.88 -4.44
N GLY A 72 -3.19 -8.55 -3.47
CA GLY A 72 -4.08 -9.69 -3.73
C GLY A 72 -5.25 -9.31 -4.65
N ALA A 73 -5.93 -8.20 -4.35
CA ALA A 73 -7.02 -7.71 -5.19
C ALA A 73 -6.56 -7.37 -6.62
N ALA A 74 -5.38 -6.74 -6.77
CA ALA A 74 -4.80 -6.42 -8.06
C ALA A 74 -4.49 -7.68 -8.89
N VAL A 75 -3.94 -8.72 -8.26
CA VAL A 75 -3.67 -10.01 -8.92
C VAL A 75 -4.96 -10.69 -9.36
N ILE A 76 -5.99 -10.70 -8.52
CA ILE A 76 -7.29 -11.32 -8.86
C ILE A 76 -7.93 -10.59 -10.04
N LEU A 77 -8.08 -9.27 -9.97
CA LEU A 77 -8.76 -8.48 -11.00
C LEU A 77 -7.94 -8.42 -12.29
N GLY A 78 -6.63 -8.20 -12.19
CA GLY A 78 -5.72 -8.18 -13.34
C GLY A 78 -5.60 -9.55 -14.00
N GLY A 79 -5.48 -10.61 -13.19
CA GLY A 79 -5.43 -12.00 -13.66
C GLY A 79 -6.71 -12.43 -14.37
N ALA A 80 -7.88 -12.21 -13.76
CA ALA A 80 -9.17 -12.53 -14.36
C ALA A 80 -9.37 -11.79 -15.69
N SER A 81 -9.04 -10.50 -15.74
CA SER A 81 -9.13 -9.69 -16.95
C SER A 81 -8.16 -10.18 -18.05
N GLY A 82 -6.92 -10.50 -17.68
CA GLY A 82 -5.90 -11.01 -18.61
C GLY A 82 -6.28 -12.36 -19.20
N VAL A 83 -6.78 -13.28 -18.36
CA VAL A 83 -7.27 -14.59 -18.77
C VAL A 83 -8.45 -14.45 -19.73
N TRP A 84 -9.43 -13.61 -19.38
CA TRP A 84 -10.60 -13.36 -20.23
C TRP A 84 -10.22 -12.79 -21.60
N LEU A 85 -9.32 -11.81 -21.65
CA LEU A 85 -8.82 -11.24 -22.89
C LEU A 85 -8.08 -12.26 -23.75
N TRP A 86 -7.30 -13.16 -23.13
CA TRP A 86 -6.58 -14.21 -23.85
C TRP A 86 -7.53 -15.22 -24.50
N PHE A 87 -8.57 -15.66 -23.78
CA PHE A 87 -9.60 -16.54 -24.34
C PHE A 87 -10.41 -15.84 -25.45
N SER A 88 -10.76 -14.56 -25.27
CA SER A 88 -11.48 -13.78 -26.29
C SER A 88 -10.65 -13.60 -27.57
N LYS A 89 -9.34 -13.35 -27.46
CA LYS A 89 -8.44 -13.27 -28.62
C LYS A 89 -8.28 -14.62 -29.33
N ARG A 90 -8.21 -15.72 -28.59
CA ARG A 90 -8.18 -17.08 -29.17
C ARG A 90 -9.47 -17.45 -29.90
N GLY A 91 -10.62 -17.04 -29.40
CA GLY A 91 -11.91 -17.28 -30.06
C GLY A 91 -12.04 -16.58 -31.42
N LYS A 92 -11.50 -15.37 -31.58
CA LYS A 92 -11.51 -14.63 -32.85
C LYS A 92 -10.45 -15.10 -33.85
N ALA A 93 -9.40 -15.78 -33.38
CA ALA A 93 -8.35 -16.32 -34.26
C ALA A 93 -8.74 -17.66 -34.92
N LEU A 94 -9.87 -18.24 -34.53
CA LEU A 94 -10.38 -19.53 -34.99
C LEU A 94 -11.69 -19.43 -35.80
N SER A 95 -12.18 -18.20 -36.07
CA SER A 95 -13.34 -17.90 -36.94
C SER A 95 -12.89 -17.16 -38.20
#